data_AF-A0A974HZ57-F1
#
_entry.id   AF-A0A974HZ57-F1
#
_cell.length_a   1.000
_cell.length_b   1.000
_cell.length_c   1.000
_cell.angle_alpha   90.00
_cell.angle_beta   90.00
_cell.angle_gamma   90.00
#
_symmetry.space_group_name_H-M   'P 1'
#
loop_
_entity.id
_entity.type
_entity.pdbx_description
1 polymer ?
#
loop_
_entity_poly.entity_id
_entity_poly.type
_entity_poly.pdbx_seq_one_letter_code
_entity_poly.pdbx_strand_id
1 'polypeptide(L)'
;MTPAAILLDHNNTSKHLYSKSLTQYSSNAATILIPRKWKSTLVHTVSEWWAEMEEIRRFEEKHAEIQTAIRKHWATWLPWTQYMEEARF
;
A
#
# COMPACT_ATOMS: atom_id res chain seq x y z
N MET A 1 17.25 1.69 -6.01
CA MET A 1 16.39 0.54 -5.62
C MET A 1 15.39 1.02 -4.59
N THR A 2 14.11 0.65 -4.74
CA THR A 2 13.09 0.95 -3.74
C THR A 2 13.29 0.06 -2.50
N PRO A 3 12.83 0.48 -1.31
CA PRO A 3 12.91 -0.35 -0.10
C PRO A 3 12.26 -1.74 -0.27
N ALA A 4 11.19 -1.84 -1.06
CA ALA A 4 10.55 -3.12 -1.41
C ALA A 4 11.49 -4.04 -2.23
N ALA A 5 12.21 -3.47 -3.21
CA ALA A 5 13.17 -4.23 -4.02
C ALA A 5 14.34 -4.76 -3.17
N ILE A 6 14.79 -3.98 -2.17
CA ILE A 6 15.86 -4.37 -1.24
C ILE A 6 15.44 -5.53 -0.33
N LEU A 7 14.17 -5.57 0.08
CA LEU A 7 13.64 -6.67 0.89
C LEU A 7 13.47 -7.96 0.09
N LEU A 8 13.04 -7.86 -1.18
CA LEU A 8 12.89 -9.00 -2.08
C LEU A 8 14.26 -9.60 -2.49
N ASP A 9 15.27 -8.75 -2.69
CA ASP A 9 16.61 -9.16 -3.13
C ASP A 9 17.64 -9.23 -1.99
N HIS A 10 17.19 -9.65 -0.81
CA HIS A 10 17.98 -9.64 0.44
C HIS A 10 19.31 -10.40 0.36
N ASN A 11 19.42 -11.41 -0.51
CA ASN A 11 20.65 -12.18 -0.71
C ASN A 11 21.73 -11.41 -1.48
N ASN A 12 21.35 -10.43 -2.30
CA ASN A 12 22.27 -9.62 -3.12
C ASN A 12 22.47 -8.21 -2.58
N THR A 13 21.82 -7.85 -1.46
CA THR A 13 21.88 -6.50 -0.91
C THR A 13 22.67 -6.46 0.40
N SER A 14 23.37 -5.34 0.66
CA SER A 14 24.13 -5.19 1.91
C SER A 14 23.21 -5.28 3.15
N LYS A 15 23.71 -5.95 4.20
CA LYS A 15 22.98 -6.15 5.47
C LYS A 15 22.48 -4.84 6.09
N HIS A 16 23.24 -3.76 5.94
CA HIS A 16 22.86 -2.42 6.41
C HIS A 16 21.64 -1.87 5.66
N LEU A 17 21.61 -1.99 4.33
CA LEU A 17 20.48 -1.54 3.51
C LEU A 17 19.23 -2.38 3.79
N TYR A 18 19.37 -3.70 3.90
CA TYR A 18 18.28 -4.60 4.28
C TYR A 18 17.68 -4.21 5.63
N SER A 19 18.53 -4.03 6.66
CA SER A 19 18.08 -3.62 8.00
C SER A 19 17.34 -2.29 7.96
N LYS A 20 17.86 -1.30 7.24
CA LYS A 20 17.21 0.02 7.12
C LYS A 20 15.84 -0.08 6.45
N SER A 21 15.73 -0.85 5.36
CA SER A 21 14.46 -1.07 4.66
C SER A 21 13.44 -1.81 5.52
N LEU A 22 13.89 -2.81 6.30
CA LEU A 22 13.05 -3.55 7.22
C LEU A 22 12.50 -2.64 8.32
N THR A 23 13.37 -1.86 8.98
CA THR A 23 12.96 -0.90 10.01
C THR A 23 11.94 0.11 9.48
N GLN A 24 12.15 0.65 8.28
CA GLN A 24 11.21 1.59 7.68
C GLN A 24 9.82 0.96 7.47
N TYR A 25 9.76 -0.27 6.94
CA TYR A 25 8.49 -0.96 6.75
C TYR A 25 7.80 -1.28 8.07
N SER A 26 8.55 -1.79 9.06
CA SER A 26 8.02 -2.05 10.40
C SER A 26 7.49 -0.78 11.06
N SER A 27 8.19 0.35 10.94
CA SER A 27 7.74 1.65 11.49
C SER A 27 6.47 2.15 10.80
N ASN A 28 6.41 2.12 9.47
CA ASN A 28 5.21 2.53 8.73
C ASN A 28 3.99 1.69 9.12
N ALA A 29 4.19 0.38 9.23
CA ALA A 29 3.13 -0.54 9.57
C ALA A 29 2.67 -0.36 11.03
N ALA A 30 3.61 -0.11 11.94
CA ALA A 30 3.31 0.26 13.33
C ALA A 30 2.51 1.57 13.43
N THR A 31 2.81 2.58 12.62
CA THR A 31 2.06 3.85 12.64
C THR A 31 0.59 3.71 12.21
N ILE A 32 0.25 2.73 11.40
CA ILE A 32 -1.14 2.44 10.99
C ILE A 32 -1.87 1.67 12.10
N LEU A 33 -1.18 0.71 12.71
CA LEU A 33 -1.74 -0.25 13.64
C LEU A 33 -1.87 0.27 15.08
N ILE A 34 -0.86 0.99 15.57
CA ILE A 34 -0.81 1.49 16.95
C ILE A 34 -2.04 2.36 17.25
N PRO A 35 -2.44 3.35 16.44
CA PRO A 35 -3.63 4.17 16.74
C PRO A 35 -4.92 3.36 16.85
N ARG A 36 -5.06 2.25 16.10
CA ARG A 36 -6.24 1.38 16.11
C ARG A 36 -6.33 0.53 17.38
N LYS A 37 -5.19 0.14 17.94
CA LYS A 37 -5.11 -0.78 19.09
C LYS A 37 -4.58 -0.14 20.37
N TRP A 38 -4.18 1.13 20.33
CA TRP A 38 -3.64 1.89 21.47
C TRP A 38 -4.59 1.95 22.66
N LYS A 39 -5.90 1.89 22.40
CA LYS A 39 -6.95 1.86 23.44
C LYS A 39 -7.38 0.45 23.84
N SER A 40 -6.79 -0.60 23.26
CA SER A 40 -7.05 -1.99 23.65
C SER A 40 -6.45 -2.22 25.03
N THR A 41 -7.26 -2.73 25.95
CA THR A 41 -6.80 -3.25 27.25
C THR A 41 -6.09 -4.60 27.13
N LEU A 42 -6.20 -5.26 25.97
CA LEU A 42 -5.60 -6.55 25.67
C LEU A 42 -4.32 -6.38 24.86
N VAL A 43 -3.25 -7.02 25.31
CA VAL A 43 -1.99 -7.15 24.57
C VAL A 43 -2.22 -8.16 23.45
N HIS A 44 -2.07 -7.72 22.20
CA HIS A 44 -2.20 -8.61 21.04
C HIS A 44 -0.96 -9.46 20.86
N THR A 45 -1.19 -10.72 20.51
CA THR A 45 -0.18 -11.69 20.13
C THR A 45 0.44 -11.34 18.77
N VAL A 46 1.63 -11.87 18.51
CA VAL A 46 2.31 -11.69 17.20
C VAL A 46 1.44 -12.19 16.04
N SER A 47 0.68 -13.27 16.25
CA SER A 47 -0.22 -13.82 15.22
C SER A 47 -1.38 -12.88 14.90
N GLU A 48 -1.97 -12.24 15.90
CA GLU A 48 -3.04 -11.26 15.70
C GLU A 48 -2.52 -10.02 14.97
N TRP A 49 -1.33 -9.55 15.33
CA TRP A 49 -0.66 -8.48 14.60
C TRP A 49 -0.40 -8.85 13.14
N TRP A 50 0.07 -10.08 12.88
CA TRP A 50 0.31 -10.56 11.52
C TRP A 50 -0.99 -10.61 10.70
N ALA A 51 -2.09 -11.09 11.29
CA ALA A 51 -3.38 -11.15 10.61
C ALA A 51 -3.89 -9.76 10.22
N GLU A 52 -3.78 -8.76 11.10
CA GLU A 52 -4.19 -7.39 10.77
C GLU A 52 -3.29 -6.74 9.72
N MET A 53 -1.98 -6.99 9.76
CA MET A 53 -1.05 -6.54 8.73
C MET A 53 -1.44 -7.07 7.35
N GLU A 54 -1.78 -8.36 7.26
CA GLU A 54 -2.18 -8.99 6.00
C GLU A 54 -3.53 -8.45 5.50
N GLU A 55 -4.46 -8.13 6.39
CA GLU A 55 -5.72 -7.49 6.02
C GLU A 55 -5.51 -6.08 5.44
N ILE A 56 -4.67 -5.26 6.10
CA ILE A 56 -4.30 -3.93 5.60
C ILE A 56 -3.62 -4.04 4.24
N ARG A 57 -2.67 -4.96 4.08
CA ARG A 57 -1.97 -5.20 2.81
C ARG A 57 -2.94 -5.53 1.69
N ARG A 58 -3.90 -6.43 1.92
CA ARG A 58 -4.93 -6.81 0.93
C ARG A 58 -5.85 -5.65 0.58
N PHE A 59 -6.20 -4.81 1.56
CA PHE A 59 -6.98 -3.62 1.31
C PHE A 59 -6.23 -2.62 0.42
N GLU A 60 -4.97 -2.35 0.72
CA GLU A 60 -4.12 -1.46 -0.08
C GLU A 60 -3.94 -1.98 -1.51
N GLU A 61 -3.72 -3.29 -1.67
CA GLU A 61 -3.62 -3.97 -2.98
C GLU A 61 -4.89 -3.77 -3.82
N LYS A 62 -6.06 -4.10 -3.27
CA LYS A 62 -7.35 -3.90 -3.96
C LYS A 62 -7.61 -2.42 -4.27
N HIS A 63 -7.26 -1.52 -3.35
CA HIS A 63 -7.42 -0.09 -3.57
C HIS A 63 -6.54 0.39 -4.73
N ALA A 64 -5.29 -0.06 -4.81
CA ALA A 64 -4.38 0.28 -5.90
C ALA A 64 -4.88 -0.25 -7.26
N GLU A 65 -5.45 -1.46 -7.31
CA GLU A 65 -6.09 -2.00 -8.51
C GLU A 65 -7.28 -1.14 -8.97
N ILE A 66 -8.17 -0.77 -8.03
CA ILE A 66 -9.32 0.09 -8.32
C ILE A 66 -8.86 1.46 -8.84
N GLN A 67 -7.89 2.10 -8.18
CA GLN A 67 -7.35 3.39 -8.62
C GLN A 67 -6.74 3.30 -10.03
N THR A 68 -6.04 2.20 -10.31
CA THR A 68 -5.48 1.94 -11.63
C THR A 68 -6.58 1.76 -12.68
N ALA A 69 -7.63 1.02 -12.36
CA ALA A 69 -8.79 0.83 -13.23
C ALA A 69 -9.54 2.14 -13.49
N ILE A 70 -9.77 2.97 -12.45
CA ILE A 70 -10.38 4.29 -12.57
C ILE A 70 -9.54 5.18 -13.49
N ARG A 71 -8.23 5.25 -13.27
CA ARG A 71 -7.32 6.05 -14.11
C ARG A 71 -7.36 5.61 -15.58
N LYS A 72 -7.36 4.30 -15.84
CA LYS A 72 -7.48 3.74 -17.19
C LYS A 72 -8.82 4.10 -17.83
N HIS A 73 -9.92 3.90 -17.10
CA HIS A 73 -11.25 4.26 -17.58
C HIS A 73 -11.34 5.75 -17.92
N TRP A 74 -10.87 6.61 -17.01
CA TRP A 74 -10.86 8.05 -17.23
C TRP A 74 -10.01 8.44 -18.44
N ALA A 75 -8.81 7.87 -18.60
CA ALA A 75 -7.96 8.14 -19.77
C ALA A 75 -8.62 7.72 -21.10
N THR A 76 -9.38 6.63 -21.11
CA THR A 76 -10.09 6.15 -22.31
C THR A 76 -11.32 6.98 -22.65
N TRP A 77 -12.14 7.31 -21.66
CA TRP A 77 -13.46 7.89 -21.90
C TRP A 77 -13.49 9.42 -21.81
N LEU A 78 -12.52 10.04 -21.13
CA LEU A 78 -12.46 11.50 -20.99
C LEU A 78 -12.41 12.23 -22.35
N PRO A 79 -11.59 11.82 -23.34
CA PRO A 79 -11.57 12.49 -24.64
C PRO A 79 -12.91 12.38 -25.38
N TRP A 80 -13.60 11.24 -25.23
CA TRP A 80 -14.91 11.02 -25.83
C TRP A 80 -15.99 11.90 -25.17
N THR A 81 -16.00 11.99 -23.85
CA THR A 81 -16.93 12.88 -23.14
C THR A 81 -16.68 14.35 -23.48
N GLN A 82 -15.42 14.77 -23.60
CA GLN A 82 -15.05 16.13 -24.02
C GLN A 82 -15.51 16.42 -25.44
N TYR A 83 -15.30 15.50 -26.39
CA TYR A 83 -15.79 15.62 -27.76
C TYR A 83 -17.33 15.79 -27.81
N MET A 84 -18.07 14.99 -27.03
CA MET A 84 -19.53 15.05 -26.98
C MET A 84 -20.05 16.34 -26.33
N GLU A 85 -19.31 16.93 -25.40
CA GLU A 85 -19.63 18.22 -24.78
C GLU A 85 -19.36 19.39 -25.74
N GLU A 86 -18.25 19.35 -26.48
CA GLU A 86 -17.93 20.35 -27.51
C GLU A 86 -18.93 20.29 -28.67
N ALA A 87 -19.34 19.09 -29.11
CA ALA A 87 -20.31 18.90 -30.18
C ALA A 87 -21.75 19.31 -29.83
N ARG A 88 -22.02 19.71 -28.57
CA ARG A 88 -23.33 20.24 -28.13
C ARG A 88 -23.44 21.76 -28.27
N PHE A 89 -22.35 22.47 -28.53
CA PHE A 89 -22.30 23.91 -28.79
C PHE A 89 -22.04 24.19 -30.27
#